data_AF-A0A450XIW7-F1
#
_entry.id   AF-A0A450XIW7-F1
#
_cell.length_a   1.000
_cell.length_b   1.000
_cell.length_c   1.000
_cell.angle_alpha   90.00
_cell.angle_beta   90.00
_cell.angle_gamma   90.00
#
_symmetry.space_group_name_H-M   'P 1'
#
loop_
_entity.id
_entity.type
_entity.pdbx_description
1 polymer ?
#
loop_
_entity_poly.entity_id
_entity_poly.type
_entity_poly.pdbx_seq_one_letter_code
_entity_poly.pdbx_strand_id
1 'polypeptide(L)'
;MGRKEWEKGKLALSQLYLCGKICEEAVAEILPTESRKRTDQPKIAIPVLSDHHSLGKPIVCSILRASGFQLTDFGTELTVREISQRAILEKTEILLISTLMLDKAATRRRSSAIR
;
A
#
# COMPACT_ATOMS: atom_id res chain seq x y z
N MET A 1 -5.40 4.32 -20.18
CA MET A 1 -5.72 5.48 -21.04
C MET A 1 -4.87 6.70 -20.68
N GLY A 2 -4.81 7.13 -19.42
CA GLY A 2 -4.06 8.36 -19.00
C GLY A 2 -2.57 8.42 -19.35
N ARG A 3 -1.76 7.38 -19.09
CA ARG A 3 -0.31 7.40 -19.36
C ARG A 3 0.03 7.70 -20.83
N LYS A 4 -0.63 7.02 -21.77
CA LYS A 4 -0.37 7.17 -23.22
C LYS A 4 -0.66 8.58 -23.73
N GLU A 5 -1.63 9.27 -23.13
CA GLU A 5 -1.98 10.64 -23.54
C GLU A 5 -1.06 11.68 -22.88
N TRP A 6 -0.58 11.42 -21.66
CA TRP A 6 0.51 12.20 -21.06
C TRP A 6 1.82 12.08 -21.86
N GLU A 7 2.21 10.87 -22.24
CA GLU A 7 3.42 10.63 -23.07
C GLU A 7 3.37 11.34 -24.43
N LYS A 8 2.16 11.53 -24.99
CA LYS A 8 1.93 12.30 -26.22
C LYS A 8 1.82 13.81 -26.00
N GLY A 9 1.99 14.30 -24.77
CA GLY A 9 1.85 15.71 -24.40
C GLY A 9 0.41 16.24 -24.43
N LYS A 10 -0.60 15.35 -24.53
CA LYS A 10 -2.02 15.73 -24.61
C LYS A 10 -2.68 15.91 -23.25
N LEU A 11 -2.06 15.40 -22.20
CA LEU A 11 -2.52 15.50 -20.82
C LEU A 11 -1.38 16.03 -19.95
N ALA A 12 -1.64 17.01 -19.10
CA ALA A 12 -0.67 17.48 -18.13
C ALA A 12 -0.48 16.44 -17.01
N LEU A 13 0.75 16.33 -16.49
CA LEU A 13 1.04 15.43 -15.37
C LEU A 13 0.19 15.77 -14.12
N SER A 14 -0.06 17.06 -13.88
CA SER A 14 -0.93 17.54 -12.80
C SER A 14 -2.37 17.04 -12.93
N GLN A 15 -2.91 16.96 -14.14
CA GLN A 15 -4.25 16.43 -14.39
C GLN A 15 -4.29 14.93 -14.10
N LEU A 16 -3.28 14.17 -14.54
CA LEU A 16 -3.18 12.74 -14.26
C LEU A 16 -3.10 12.47 -12.75
N TYR A 17 -2.30 13.27 -12.04
CA TYR A 17 -2.17 13.20 -10.59
C TYR A 17 -3.49 13.51 -9.88
N LEU A 18 -4.16 14.60 -10.25
CA LEU A 18 -5.42 15.02 -9.63
C LEU A 18 -6.52 13.97 -9.84
N CYS A 19 -6.64 13.39 -11.04
CA CYS A 19 -7.56 12.28 -11.29
C CYS A 19 -7.27 11.08 -10.38
N GLY A 20 -5.99 10.77 -10.15
CA GLY A 20 -5.59 9.72 -9.21
C GLY A 20 -6.06 9.98 -7.77
N LYS A 21 -5.90 11.22 -7.29
CA LYS A 21 -6.37 11.63 -5.95
C LYS A 21 -7.89 11.58 -5.82
N ILE A 22 -8.63 12.04 -6.82
CA ILE A 22 -10.10 11.98 -6.83
C ILE A 22 -10.57 10.53 -6.79
N CYS A 23 -9.97 9.64 -7.58
CA CYS A 23 -10.31 8.22 -7.54
C CYS A 23 -10.01 7.58 -6.18
N GLU A 24 -8.88 7.95 -5.55
CA GLU A 24 -8.54 7.48 -4.20
C GLU A 24 -9.59 7.89 -3.16
N GLU A 25 -10.01 9.15 -3.19
CA GLU A 25 -11.04 9.69 -2.28
C GLU A 25 -12.40 9.02 -2.53
N ALA A 26 -12.83 8.90 -3.77
CA ALA A 26 -14.11 8.26 -4.13
C ALA A 26 -14.15 6.79 -3.70
N VAL A 27 -13.05 6.04 -3.88
CA VAL A 27 -12.97 4.64 -3.45
C VAL A 27 -13.04 4.52 -1.92
N ALA A 28 -12.42 5.44 -1.18
CA ALA A 28 -12.48 5.45 0.28
C ALA A 28 -13.90 5.75 0.81
N GLU A 29 -14.65 6.60 0.11
CA GLU A 29 -16.04 6.92 0.45
C GLU A 29 -16.99 5.74 0.19
N ILE A 30 -16.85 5.07 -0.96
CA ILE A 30 -17.74 3.96 -1.37
C ILE A 30 -17.52 2.70 -0.50
N LEU A 31 -16.28 2.47 -0.03
CA LEU A 31 -15.91 1.26 0.70
C LEU A 31 -15.41 1.61 2.10
N PRO A 32 -16.33 1.94 3.02
CA PRO A 32 -15.98 2.37 4.37
C PRO A 32 -15.19 1.30 5.12
N THR A 33 -14.29 1.78 5.99
CA THR A 33 -13.32 0.97 6.73
C THR A 33 -13.95 -0.08 7.65
N GLU A 34 -15.22 0.11 8.04
CA GLU A 34 -15.88 -0.72 9.04
C GLU A 34 -16.76 -1.80 8.42
N SER A 35 -16.29 -3.05 8.50
CA SER A 35 -17.18 -4.22 8.44
C SER A 35 -17.10 -4.97 9.77
N ARG A 36 -18.28 -5.37 10.27
CA ARG A 36 -18.55 -6.12 11.50
C ARG A 36 -17.40 -7.08 11.88
N LYS A 37 -16.95 -7.04 13.15
CA LYS A 37 -15.91 -7.93 13.71
C LYS A 37 -16.10 -9.37 13.23
N ARG A 38 -15.21 -9.83 12.36
CA ARG A 38 -15.10 -11.22 11.92
C ARG A 38 -13.96 -11.86 12.70
N THR A 39 -14.27 -12.84 13.53
CA THR A 39 -13.34 -13.39 14.53
C THR A 39 -12.37 -14.43 13.96
N ASP A 40 -12.67 -15.00 12.79
CA ASP A 40 -11.97 -16.18 12.26
C ASP A 40 -11.09 -15.85 11.04
N GLN A 41 -10.68 -14.59 10.89
CA GLN A 41 -9.83 -14.16 9.79
C GLN A 41 -8.38 -14.02 10.23
N PRO A 42 -7.41 -14.34 9.34
CA PRO A 42 -6.02 -14.05 9.62
C PRO A 42 -5.83 -12.55 9.82
N LYS A 43 -4.92 -12.17 10.72
CA LYS A 43 -4.55 -10.77 10.93
C LYS A 43 -3.72 -10.27 9.75
N ILE A 44 -4.34 -9.50 8.86
CA ILE A 44 -3.69 -8.94 7.68
C ILE A 44 -3.26 -7.50 7.95
N ALA A 45 -2.03 -7.14 7.57
CA ALA A 45 -1.56 -5.77 7.59
C ALA A 45 -0.92 -5.33 6.27
N ILE A 46 -1.01 -4.03 5.96
CA ILE A 46 -0.48 -3.43 4.74
C ILE A 46 0.33 -2.15 5.03
N PRO A 47 1.67 -2.21 5.02
CA PRO A 47 2.53 -1.03 5.03
C PRO A 47 2.93 -0.56 3.63
N VAL A 48 3.28 0.71 3.48
CA VAL A 48 4.06 1.20 2.33
C VAL A 48 5.53 1.35 2.73
N LEU A 49 6.42 0.60 2.07
CA LEU A 49 7.84 0.53 2.39
C LEU A 49 8.60 1.72 1.77
N SER A 50 9.03 2.66 2.60
CA SER A 50 9.97 3.74 2.26
C SER A 50 9.62 4.49 0.98
N ASP A 51 8.31 4.59 0.69
CA ASP A 51 7.74 5.10 -0.53
C ASP A 51 6.48 5.92 -0.20
N HIS A 52 6.27 7.00 -0.94
CA HIS A 52 5.10 7.88 -0.83
C HIS A 52 4.01 7.52 -1.84
N HIS A 53 4.29 6.64 -2.81
CA HIS A 53 3.32 6.19 -3.80
C HIS A 53 2.32 5.22 -3.17
N SER A 54 1.24 5.76 -2.60
CA SER A 54 0.22 4.98 -1.89
C SER A 54 -0.94 4.51 -2.74
N LEU A 55 -1.13 5.00 -3.98
CA LEU A 55 -2.36 4.77 -4.77
C LEU A 55 -2.77 3.30 -4.93
N GLY A 56 -1.81 2.37 -5.01
CA GLY A 56 -2.10 0.94 -5.11
C GLY A 56 -2.72 0.35 -3.84
N LYS A 57 -2.35 0.86 -2.67
CA LYS A 57 -2.80 0.35 -1.37
C LYS A 57 -4.32 0.50 -1.19
N PRO A 58 -4.95 1.69 -1.36
CA PRO A 58 -6.41 1.84 -1.27
C PRO A 58 -7.18 0.89 -2.19
N ILE A 59 -6.72 0.67 -3.43
CA ILE A 59 -7.37 -0.24 -4.38
C ILE A 59 -7.38 -1.68 -3.83
N VAL A 60 -6.23 -2.18 -3.37
CA VAL A 60 -6.11 -3.53 -2.80
C VAL A 60 -6.92 -3.66 -1.51
N CYS A 61 -6.83 -2.67 -0.61
CA CYS A 61 -7.63 -2.62 0.62
C CYS A 61 -9.12 -2.72 0.32
N SER A 62 -9.60 -1.97 -0.66
CA SER A 62 -11.00 -1.95 -1.08
C SER A 62 -11.49 -3.30 -1.60
N ILE A 63 -10.71 -3.96 -2.46
CA ILE A 63 -11.05 -5.30 -2.98
C ILE A 63 -11.10 -6.33 -1.85
N LEU A 64 -10.11 -6.30 -0.94
CA LEU A 64 -10.05 -7.26 0.17
C LEU A 64 -11.17 -7.02 1.19
N ARG A 65 -11.49 -5.76 1.50
CA ARG A 65 -12.63 -5.40 2.35
C ARG A 65 -13.97 -5.80 1.74
N ALA A 66 -14.16 -5.58 0.43
CA ALA A 66 -15.35 -6.03 -0.30
C ALA A 66 -15.48 -7.57 -0.32
N SER A 67 -14.35 -8.27 -0.40
CA SER A 67 -14.26 -9.74 -0.25
C SER A 67 -14.43 -10.20 1.20
N GLY A 68 -14.45 -9.26 2.13
CA GLY A 68 -14.80 -9.46 3.51
C GLY A 68 -13.65 -9.54 4.50
N PHE A 69 -12.40 -9.33 4.06
CA PHE A 69 -11.23 -9.34 4.92
C PHE A 69 -11.10 -8.04 5.73
N GLN A 70 -10.66 -8.15 6.98
CA GLN A 70 -10.21 -7.02 7.79
C GLN A 70 -8.70 -6.82 7.62
N LEU A 71 -8.29 -5.55 7.47
CA LEU A 71 -6.89 -5.17 7.29
C LEU A 71 -6.52 -4.04 8.24
N THR A 72 -5.35 -4.17 8.86
CA THR A 72 -4.69 -3.07 9.55
C THR A 72 -3.78 -2.32 8.57
N ASP A 73 -4.02 -1.01 8.42
CA ASP A 73 -3.16 -0.14 7.64
C ASP A 73 -2.02 0.37 8.52
N PHE A 74 -0.79 -0.02 8.22
CA PHE A 74 0.38 0.45 8.98
C PHE A 74 0.81 1.86 8.58
N GLY A 75 0.25 2.40 7.50
CA GLY A 75 0.61 3.72 6.97
C GLY A 75 1.71 3.68 5.93
N THR A 76 2.26 4.86 5.64
CA THR A 76 3.22 5.08 4.56
C THR A 76 4.63 5.34 5.08
N GLU A 77 5.61 5.27 4.18
CA GLU A 77 7.01 5.67 4.44
C GLU A 77 7.71 4.90 5.57
N LEU A 78 7.27 3.68 5.85
CA LEU A 78 7.87 2.86 6.91
C LEU A 78 9.15 2.19 6.45
N THR A 79 10.10 2.03 7.37
CA THR A 79 11.30 1.22 7.17
C THR A 79 11.02 -0.26 7.40
N VAL A 80 11.90 -1.13 6.88
CA VAL A 80 11.84 -2.58 7.14
C VAL A 80 11.81 -2.88 8.65
N ARG A 81 12.57 -2.13 9.46
CA ARG A 81 12.61 -2.30 10.92
C ARG A 81 11.27 -1.99 11.56
N GLU A 82 10.68 -0.83 11.26
CA GLU A 82 9.38 -0.43 11.82
C GLU A 82 8.27 -1.40 11.43
N ILE A 83 8.25 -1.82 10.16
CA ILE A 83 7.29 -2.81 9.65
C ILE A 83 7.44 -4.13 10.43
N SER A 84 8.68 -4.62 10.58
CA SER A 84 8.93 -5.89 11.27
C SER A 84 8.52 -5.84 12.74
N GLN A 85 8.83 -4.74 13.44
CA GLN A 85 8.47 -4.55 14.84
C GLN A 85 6.95 -4.49 15.02
N ARG A 86 6.24 -3.74 14.18
CA ARG A 86 4.76 -3.67 14.23
C ARG A 86 4.11 -5.02 13.90
N ALA A 87 4.59 -5.71 12.87
CA ALA A 87 4.06 -7.02 12.49
C ALA A 87 4.17 -8.04 13.65
N ILE A 88 5.29 -8.05 14.37
CA ILE A 88 5.48 -8.89 15.55
C ILE A 88 4.55 -8.46 16.69
N LEU A 89 4.50 -7.16 17.01
CA LEU A 89 3.69 -6.60 18.09
C LEU A 89 2.19 -6.93 17.90
N GLU A 90 1.68 -6.76 16.69
CA GLU A 90 0.26 -6.97 16.38
C GLU A 90 -0.10 -8.44 16.09
N LYS A 91 0.92 -9.31 16.02
CA LYS A 91 0.79 -10.71 15.60
C LYS A 91 0.18 -10.82 14.21
N THR A 92 0.66 -10.00 13.27
CA THR A 92 0.25 -10.05 11.86
C THR A 92 0.61 -11.41 11.26
N GLU A 93 -0.37 -12.06 10.67
CA GLU A 93 -0.22 -13.37 10.01
C GLU A 93 0.09 -13.22 8.52
N ILE A 94 -0.48 -12.20 7.88
CA ILE A 94 -0.26 -11.89 6.46
C ILE A 94 0.16 -10.42 6.33
N LEU A 95 1.35 -10.19 5.76
CA LEU A 95 1.89 -8.85 5.52
C LEU A 95 1.93 -8.55 4.01
N LEU A 96 1.15 -7.56 3.58
CA LEU A 96 1.07 -7.10 2.19
C LEU A 96 1.94 -5.84 2.03
N ILE A 97 3.15 -5.97 1.48
CA ILE A 97 4.05 -4.81 1.34
C ILE A 97 3.76 -4.07 0.03
N SER A 98 3.42 -2.78 0.14
CA SER A 98 3.30 -1.89 -1.02
C SER A 98 4.61 -1.12 -1.23
N THR A 99 5.17 -1.17 -2.43
CA THR A 99 6.33 -0.38 -2.86
C THR A 99 6.31 -0.27 -4.38
N LEU A 100 6.53 0.93 -4.92
CA LEU A 100 6.52 1.17 -6.36
C LEU A 100 7.94 1.27 -6.91
N MET A 101 8.85 1.86 -6.14
CA MET A 101 10.19 2.16 -6.59
C MET A 101 11.18 1.02 -6.28
N LEU A 102 11.88 0.52 -7.31
CA LEU A 102 12.80 -0.61 -7.20
C LEU A 102 13.96 -0.34 -6.23
N ASP A 103 14.46 0.89 -6.14
CA ASP A 103 15.50 1.28 -5.20
C ASP A 103 15.05 1.12 -3.74
N LYS A 104 13.77 1.34 -3.45
CA LYS A 104 13.16 1.16 -2.13
C LYS A 104 12.89 -0.31 -1.82
N ALA A 105 12.50 -1.09 -2.83
CA ALA A 105 12.32 -2.53 -2.69
C ALA A 105 13.65 -3.28 -2.51
N ALA A 106 14.71 -2.84 -3.19
CA ALA A 106 16.02 -3.49 -3.21
C ALA A 106 16.87 -3.09 -1.99
N THR A 107 16.53 -3.65 -0.82
CA THR A 107 17.47 -3.63 0.32
C THR A 107 18.65 -4.56 0.02
N ARG A 108 19.74 -4.03 -0.54
CA ARG A 108 21.00 -4.77 -0.72
C ARG A 108 21.61 -5.07 0.65
N ARG A 109 21.53 -6.33 1.10
CA ARG A 109 22.50 -6.85 2.07
C ARG A 109 23.88 -6.82 1.40
N ARG A 110 24.70 -5.80 1.71
CA ARG A 110 26.15 -6.02 1.65
C ARG A 110 26.47 -6.95 2.80
N SER A 111 26.64 -8.24 2.51
CA SER A 111 27.21 -9.20 3.44
C SER A 111 28.68 -8.81 3.68
N SER A 112 28.94 -7.87 4.58
CA SER A 112 30.26 -7.64 5.16
C SER A 112 30.42 -8.57 6.36
N ALA A 113 30.52 -9.87 6.10
CA ALA A 113 30.85 -10.88 7.12
C ALA A 113 31.29 -12.19 6.45
N ILE A 114 32.40 -12.14 5.69
CA ILE A 114 33.35 -13.25 5.56
C ILE A 114 34.73 -12.61 5.62
N ARG A 115 35.20 -12.33 6.83
CA ARG A 115 36.61 -12.28 7.24
C ARG A 115 36.67 -12.55 8.73
#